data_AF-A0A917U1Z9-F1
#
_entry.id   AF-A0A917U1Z9-F1
#
_cell.length_a   1.000
_cell.length_b   1.000
_cell.length_c   1.000
_cell.angle_alpha   90.00
_cell.angle_beta   90.00
_cell.angle_gamma   90.00
#
_symmetry.space_group_name_H-M   'P 1'
#
loop_
_entity.id
_entity.type
_entity.pdbx_description
1 polymer ?
#
loop_
_entity_poly.entity_id
_entity_poly.type
_entity_poly.pdbx_seq_one_letter_code
_entity_poly.pdbx_strand_id
1 'polypeptide(L)'
;MEPTADDAVVAHLRARAPGLPAVRFDGWAVTARARRAVRRRRRLRTTAAAAVSGSLAYLVLAVLGPIPVPGGATVTLPGSATVREMVARLVPGVPPEPGQWPGDVDRLDRTVRPVVQQLRVYSWLQAGACRILEYPRGAFNDGPAQCGPGIVPFDAQARADFDRVTDAVERSGLPVDRVRTSGGVIYVQLRDASWQYNYEYAYLADTPQPPPARFPEERWTHIRGDWWFHRAHDD
;
A
#
# COMPACT_ATOMS: atom_id res chain seq x y z
N MET A 1 19.95 55.81 -44.74
CA MET A 1 19.98 55.05 -43.48
C MET A 1 19.17 53.79 -43.74
N GLU A 2 19.85 52.68 -44.05
CA GLU A 2 19.17 51.42 -44.38
C GLU A 2 18.50 50.85 -43.13
N PRO A 3 17.25 50.38 -43.22
CA PRO A 3 16.60 49.68 -42.11
C PRO A 3 17.34 48.37 -41.83
N THR A 4 17.55 48.07 -40.55
CA THR A 4 18.21 46.83 -40.14
C THR A 4 17.31 45.61 -40.40
N ALA A 5 17.90 44.42 -40.52
CA ALA A 5 17.15 43.18 -40.79
C ALA A 5 16.02 42.90 -39.76
N ASP A 6 16.19 43.35 -38.52
CA ASP A 6 15.19 43.23 -37.45
C ASP A 6 13.97 44.14 -37.67
N ASP A 7 14.18 45.35 -38.21
CA ASP A 7 13.10 46.29 -38.54
C ASP A 7 12.23 45.76 -39.69
N ALA A 8 12.83 45.05 -40.66
CA ALA A 8 12.13 44.44 -41.77
C ALA A 8 11.24 43.26 -41.33
N VAL A 9 11.70 42.44 -40.37
CA VAL A 9 10.94 41.32 -39.82
C VAL A 9 9.73 41.81 -39.02
N VAL A 10 9.90 42.85 -38.19
CA VAL A 10 8.80 43.46 -37.42
C VAL A 10 7.78 44.13 -38.35
N ALA A 11 8.22 44.78 -39.43
CA ALA A 11 7.33 45.35 -40.44
C ALA A 11 6.54 44.26 -41.19
N HIS A 12 7.18 43.16 -41.58
CA HIS A 12 6.54 42.01 -42.24
C HIS A 12 5.49 41.32 -41.36
N LEU A 13 5.78 41.18 -40.05
CA LEU A 13 4.85 40.59 -39.09
C LEU A 13 3.65 41.48 -38.78
N ARG A 14 3.82 42.82 -38.79
CA ARG A 14 2.70 43.77 -38.64
C ARG A 14 1.82 43.84 -39.88
N ALA A 15 2.39 43.76 -41.07
CA ALA A 15 1.64 43.74 -42.32
C ALA A 15 0.70 42.51 -42.44
N ARG A 16 1.06 41.38 -41.80
CA ARG A 16 0.25 40.15 -41.77
C ARG A 16 -0.82 40.08 -40.68
N ALA A 17 -0.88 41.05 -39.76
CA ALA A 17 -1.84 41.05 -38.64
C ALA A 17 -2.37 42.48 -38.37
N PRO A 18 -3.26 43.02 -39.23
CA PRO A 18 -3.72 44.41 -39.18
C PRO A 18 -4.60 44.76 -37.96
N GLY A 19 -4.88 43.80 -37.06
CA GLY A 19 -5.75 43.98 -35.90
C GLY A 19 -5.05 44.05 -34.54
N LEU A 20 -3.70 44.03 -34.48
CA LEU A 20 -2.99 44.05 -33.20
C LEU A 20 -2.93 45.48 -32.63
N PRO A 21 -3.47 45.72 -31.41
CA PRO A 21 -3.43 47.04 -30.81
C PRO A 21 -2.00 47.41 -30.42
N ALA A 22 -1.61 48.65 -30.71
CA ALA A 22 -0.30 49.20 -30.36
C ALA A 22 -0.19 49.51 -28.85
N VAL A 23 -0.28 48.47 -28.01
CA VAL A 23 -0.13 48.64 -26.56
C VAL A 23 1.35 48.51 -26.21
N ARG A 24 1.95 49.62 -25.76
CA ARG A 24 3.32 49.64 -25.25
C ARG A 24 3.37 48.87 -23.93
N PHE A 25 4.25 47.88 -23.85
CA PHE A 25 4.45 47.07 -22.65
C PHE A 25 5.05 47.92 -21.52
N ASP A 26 4.27 48.17 -20.46
CA ASP A 26 4.75 48.86 -19.26
C ASP A 26 5.24 47.85 -18.20
N GLY A 27 6.55 47.58 -18.25
CA GLY A 27 7.21 46.65 -17.33
C GLY A 27 7.15 47.06 -15.84
N TRP A 28 6.98 48.34 -15.54
CA TRP A 28 6.90 48.83 -14.16
C TRP A 28 5.54 48.50 -13.53
N ALA A 29 4.46 48.62 -14.29
CA ALA A 29 3.13 48.23 -13.83
C ALA A 29 3.04 46.71 -13.55
N VAL A 30 3.67 45.88 -14.40
CA VAL A 30 3.69 44.41 -14.25
C VAL A 30 4.49 43.98 -13.02
N THR A 31 5.67 44.55 -12.81
CA THR A 31 6.53 44.22 -11.66
C THR A 31 5.93 44.68 -10.33
N ALA A 32 5.24 45.83 -10.28
CA ALA A 32 4.54 46.30 -9.09
C ALA A 32 3.35 45.38 -8.71
N ARG A 33 2.63 44.84 -9.70
CA ARG A 33 1.52 43.89 -9.50
C ARG A 33 2.04 42.54 -9.01
N ALA A 34 3.16 42.07 -9.57
CA ALA A 34 3.83 40.84 -9.13
C ALA A 34 4.31 40.92 -7.67
N ARG A 35 4.93 42.04 -7.26
CA ARG A 35 5.39 42.23 -5.87
C ARG A 35 4.24 42.24 -4.85
N ARG A 36 3.09 42.85 -5.19
CA ARG A 36 1.89 42.83 -4.33
C ARG A 36 1.27 41.43 -4.21
N ALA A 37 1.25 40.66 -5.30
CA ALA A 37 0.76 39.28 -5.29
C ALA A 37 1.64 38.37 -4.42
N VAL A 38 2.96 38.53 -4.47
CA VAL A 38 3.90 37.75 -3.64
C VAL A 38 3.74 38.08 -2.14
N ARG A 39 3.54 39.35 -1.78
CA ARG A 39 3.29 39.75 -0.37
C ARG A 39 1.99 39.18 0.20
N ARG A 40 0.91 39.15 -0.60
CA ARG A 40 -0.35 38.49 -0.21
C ARG A 40 -0.17 36.97 -0.04
N ARG A 41 0.57 36.31 -0.94
CA ARG A 41 0.89 34.87 -0.83
C ARG A 41 1.72 34.53 0.42
N ARG A 42 2.67 35.39 0.82
CA ARG A 42 3.46 35.15 2.05
C ARG A 42 2.60 35.22 3.31
N ARG A 43 1.67 36.17 3.42
CA ARG A 43 0.75 36.27 4.57
C ARG A 43 -0.22 35.09 4.67
N LEU A 44 -0.68 34.56 3.53
CA LEU A 44 -1.51 33.34 3.50
C LEU A 44 -0.72 32.06 3.80
N ARG A 45 0.57 32.03 3.47
CA ARG A 45 1.45 30.88 3.80
C ARG A 45 1.76 30.79 5.29
N THR A 46 1.88 31.90 6.01
CA THR A 46 2.12 31.88 7.46
C THR A 46 0.92 31.39 8.27
N THR A 47 -0.31 31.61 7.81
CA THR A 47 -1.51 31.07 8.48
C THR A 47 -1.78 29.61 8.09
N ALA A 48 -1.50 29.21 6.85
CA ALA A 48 -1.62 27.81 6.42
C ALA A 48 -0.55 26.88 7.03
N ALA A 49 0.67 27.38 7.28
CA ALA A 49 1.75 26.58 7.85
C ALA A 49 1.46 26.11 9.29
N ALA A 50 0.73 26.90 10.09
CA ALA A 50 0.38 26.54 11.47
C ALA A 50 -0.71 25.45 11.55
N ALA A 51 -1.65 25.40 10.61
CA ALA A 51 -2.69 24.38 10.56
C ALA A 51 -2.17 23.03 10.02
N VAL A 52 -1.27 23.06 9.03
CA VAL A 52 -0.75 21.85 8.39
C VAL A 52 0.26 21.12 9.29
N SER A 53 1.08 21.83 10.06
CA SER A 53 2.06 21.22 10.97
C SER A 53 1.41 20.50 12.17
N GLY A 54 0.34 21.06 12.74
CA GLY A 54 -0.43 20.37 13.79
C GLY A 54 -1.12 19.09 13.29
N SER A 55 -1.63 19.12 12.05
CA SER A 55 -2.31 17.97 11.42
C SER A 55 -1.34 16.82 11.13
N LEU A 56 -0.16 17.12 10.61
CA LEU A 56 0.91 16.14 10.35
C LEU A 56 1.48 15.56 11.65
N ALA A 57 1.75 16.41 12.65
CA ALA A 57 2.22 15.93 13.96
C ALA A 57 1.19 15.02 14.62
N TYR A 58 -0.10 15.38 14.58
CA TYR A 58 -1.18 14.53 15.08
C TYR A 58 -1.27 13.21 14.30
N LEU A 59 -1.15 13.23 12.97
CA LEU A 59 -1.15 12.01 12.16
C LEU A 59 0.02 11.07 12.49
N VAL A 60 1.23 11.62 12.58
CA VAL A 60 2.44 10.85 12.96
C VAL A 60 2.27 10.25 14.34
N LEU A 61 1.79 11.03 15.31
CA LEU A 61 1.57 10.56 16.68
C LEU A 61 0.40 9.57 16.80
N ALA A 62 -0.66 9.72 16.00
CA ALA A 62 -1.81 8.81 16.01
C ALA A 62 -1.46 7.43 15.42
N VAL A 63 -0.51 7.38 14.48
CA VAL A 63 -0.01 6.14 13.86
C VAL A 63 1.00 5.41 14.75
N LEU A 64 1.88 6.14 15.45
CA LEU A 64 2.96 5.54 16.26
C LEU A 64 2.50 4.87 17.57
N GLY A 65 1.22 4.98 17.94
CA GLY A 65 0.67 4.35 19.14
C GLY A 65 0.82 5.19 20.41
N PRO A 66 0.60 4.61 21.60
CA PRO A 66 0.61 5.34 22.87
C PRO A 66 1.94 6.07 23.11
N ILE A 67 1.87 7.38 23.36
CA ILE A 67 3.06 8.21 23.53
C ILE A 67 3.45 8.19 25.01
N PRO A 68 4.71 7.87 25.36
CA PRO A 68 5.19 7.98 26.73
C PRO A 68 5.25 9.47 27.12
N VAL A 69 4.60 9.83 28.22
CA VAL A 69 4.73 11.16 28.84
C VAL A 69 5.66 11.09 30.05
N PRO A 70 6.39 12.19 30.36
CA PRO A 70 7.20 12.25 31.58
C PRO A 70 6.34 11.91 32.81
N GLY A 71 6.73 10.87 33.55
CA GLY A 71 5.95 10.31 34.67
C GLY A 71 5.49 8.86 34.50
N GLY A 72 5.87 8.18 33.41
CA GLY A 72 5.66 6.73 33.23
C GLY A 72 4.26 6.34 32.74
N ALA A 73 3.39 7.31 32.48
CA ALA A 73 2.10 7.09 31.85
C ALA A 73 2.21 7.10 30.32
N THR A 74 1.29 6.41 29.64
CA THR A 74 1.12 6.49 28.19
C THR A 74 -0.20 7.16 27.86
N VAL A 75 -0.18 8.08 26.89
CA VAL A 75 -1.39 8.77 26.43
C VAL A 75 -1.75 8.25 25.04
N THR A 76 -2.97 7.77 24.90
CA THR A 76 -3.53 7.36 23.60
C THR A 76 -4.33 8.51 23.02
N LEU A 77 -4.04 8.91 21.79
CA LEU A 77 -4.77 10.00 21.15
C LEU A 77 -6.21 9.57 20.84
N PRO A 78 -7.23 10.38 21.20
CA PRO A 78 -8.62 10.09 20.86
C PRO A 78 -8.77 10.05 19.33
N GLY A 79 -9.45 9.03 18.81
CA GLY A 79 -9.60 8.78 17.36
C GLY A 79 -8.42 8.07 16.68
N SER A 80 -7.32 7.78 17.40
CA SER A 80 -6.15 7.13 16.81
C SER A 80 -6.40 5.73 16.26
N ALA A 81 -7.34 4.96 16.85
CA ALA A 81 -7.75 3.66 16.33
C ALA A 81 -8.41 3.79 14.94
N THR A 82 -9.30 4.77 14.76
CA THR A 82 -9.97 5.05 13.48
C THR A 82 -8.99 5.59 12.45
N VAL A 83 -8.03 6.43 12.85
CA VAL A 83 -6.97 6.92 11.96
C VAL A 83 -6.02 5.79 11.56
N ARG A 84 -5.61 4.91 12.48
CA ARG A 84 -4.81 3.72 12.17
C ARG A 84 -5.55 2.76 11.26
N GLU A 85 -6.85 2.56 11.47
CA GLU A 85 -7.68 1.74 10.60
C GLU A 85 -7.82 2.36 9.19
N MET A 86 -8.02 3.67 9.08
CA MET A 86 -8.04 4.36 7.79
C MET A 86 -6.67 4.31 7.10
N VAL A 87 -5.57 4.51 7.83
CA VAL A 87 -4.21 4.43 7.31
C VAL A 87 -3.87 3.00 6.90
N ALA A 88 -4.24 1.97 7.67
CA ALA A 88 -4.04 0.57 7.29
C ALA A 88 -4.84 0.19 6.04
N ARG A 89 -6.00 0.82 5.81
CA ARG A 89 -6.77 0.68 4.56
C ARG A 89 -6.17 1.45 3.38
N LEU A 90 -5.46 2.56 3.63
CA LEU A 90 -4.92 3.47 2.60
C LEU A 90 -3.44 3.24 2.29
N VAL A 91 -2.69 2.65 3.23
CA VAL A 91 -1.27 2.36 3.17
C VAL A 91 -1.11 0.85 3.41
N PRO A 92 -0.89 0.07 2.34
CA PRO A 92 -0.46 -1.32 2.49
C PRO A 92 0.78 -1.36 3.40
N GLY A 93 0.86 -2.30 4.35
CA GLY A 93 2.08 -2.50 5.15
C GLY A 93 2.04 -2.17 6.63
N VAL A 94 0.95 -1.65 7.17
CA VAL A 94 0.79 -1.61 8.63
C VAL A 94 0.19 -2.93 9.09
N PRO A 95 0.84 -3.68 10.01
CA PRO A 95 0.27 -4.91 10.52
C PRO A 95 -1.06 -4.64 11.24
N PRO A 96 -2.03 -5.56 11.18
CA PRO A 96 -3.26 -5.44 11.94
C PRO A 96 -2.96 -5.39 13.43
N GLU A 97 -3.74 -4.59 14.17
CA GLU A 97 -3.60 -4.50 15.61
C GLU A 97 -4.06 -5.80 16.29
N PRO A 98 -3.50 -6.18 17.45
CA PRO A 98 -3.89 -7.42 18.15
C PRO A 98 -5.40 -7.58 18.40
N GLY A 99 -6.14 -6.47 18.58
CA GLY A 99 -7.59 -6.49 18.74
C GLY A 99 -8.38 -6.87 17.48
N GLN A 100 -7.76 -6.82 16.29
CA GLN A 100 -8.38 -7.15 15.00
C GLN A 100 -8.21 -8.65 14.66
N TRP A 101 -7.15 -9.28 15.15
CA TRP A 101 -6.77 -10.65 14.77
C TRP A 101 -7.87 -11.69 14.95
N PRO A 102 -8.67 -11.71 16.05
CA PRO A 102 -9.74 -12.71 16.19
C PRO A 102 -10.79 -12.61 15.07
N GLY A 103 -11.16 -11.38 14.69
CA GLY A 103 -12.13 -11.14 13.62
C GLY A 103 -11.59 -11.47 12.23
N ASP A 104 -10.30 -11.22 11.99
CA ASP A 104 -9.60 -11.63 10.76
C ASP A 104 -9.58 -13.15 10.64
N VAL A 105 -9.21 -13.84 11.72
CA VAL A 105 -9.22 -15.30 11.79
C VAL A 105 -10.63 -15.86 11.54
N ASP A 106 -11.69 -15.30 12.13
CA ASP A 106 -13.07 -15.74 11.88
C ASP A 106 -13.49 -15.64 10.40
N ARG A 107 -12.92 -14.69 9.65
CA ARG A 107 -13.15 -14.55 8.21
C ARG A 107 -12.35 -15.59 7.44
N LEU A 108 -11.05 -15.72 7.72
CA LEU A 108 -10.18 -16.71 7.09
C LEU A 108 -10.66 -18.15 7.30
N ASP A 109 -11.10 -18.47 8.51
CA ASP A 109 -11.58 -19.79 8.92
C ASP A 109 -12.82 -20.23 8.12
N ARG A 110 -13.70 -19.26 7.79
CA ARG A 110 -14.94 -19.48 7.05
C ARG A 110 -14.77 -19.41 5.54
N THR A 111 -13.87 -18.58 5.03
CA THR A 111 -13.78 -18.32 3.58
C THR A 111 -12.57 -18.98 2.95
N VAL A 112 -11.35 -18.71 3.43
CA VAL A 112 -10.10 -19.11 2.79
C VAL A 112 -9.70 -20.53 3.14
N ARG A 113 -9.66 -20.88 4.44
CA ARG A 113 -9.15 -22.18 4.91
C ARG A 113 -9.85 -23.37 4.24
N PRO A 114 -11.20 -23.42 4.13
CA PRO A 114 -11.87 -24.59 3.54
C PRO A 114 -11.47 -24.82 2.07
N VAL A 115 -11.31 -23.74 1.29
CA VAL A 115 -10.92 -23.82 -0.12
C VAL A 115 -9.47 -24.28 -0.27
N VAL A 116 -8.57 -23.69 0.53
CA VAL A 116 -7.14 -24.06 0.57
C VAL A 116 -6.97 -25.54 0.92
N GLN A 117 -7.70 -26.03 1.93
CA GLN A 117 -7.66 -27.43 2.34
C GLN A 117 -8.29 -28.36 1.29
N GLN A 118 -9.44 -28.00 0.72
CA GLN A 118 -10.12 -28.80 -0.30
C GLN A 118 -9.25 -28.98 -1.55
N LEU A 119 -8.61 -27.91 -2.03
CA LEU A 119 -7.75 -27.95 -3.21
C LEU A 119 -6.33 -28.43 -2.88
N ARG A 120 -5.98 -28.53 -1.59
CA ARG A 120 -4.63 -28.83 -1.08
C ARG A 120 -3.58 -27.88 -1.67
N VAL A 121 -3.86 -26.58 -1.63
CA VAL A 121 -2.99 -25.54 -2.19
C VAL A 121 -1.63 -25.56 -1.49
N TYR A 122 -0.56 -25.69 -2.26
CA TYR A 122 0.82 -25.52 -1.80
C TYR A 122 1.24 -24.04 -1.87
N SER A 123 0.87 -23.36 -2.95
CA SER A 123 1.13 -21.93 -3.14
C SER A 123 0.01 -21.29 -3.96
N TRP A 124 -0.47 -20.14 -3.52
CA TRP A 124 -1.28 -19.22 -4.30
C TRP A 124 -0.68 -17.83 -4.14
N LEU A 125 -0.44 -17.13 -5.24
CA LEU A 125 0.13 -15.78 -5.25
C LEU A 125 -0.65 -14.92 -6.23
N GLN A 126 -1.10 -13.76 -5.76
CA GLN A 126 -1.66 -12.70 -6.59
C GLN A 126 -1.04 -11.36 -6.19
N ALA A 127 0.10 -11.04 -6.80
CA ALA A 127 0.85 -9.82 -6.52
C ALA A 127 1.21 -9.11 -7.83
N GLY A 128 0.65 -7.91 -8.04
CA GLY A 128 0.83 -7.16 -9.28
C GLY A 128 0.38 -7.97 -10.51
N ALA A 129 1.30 -8.22 -11.45
CA ALA A 129 1.04 -9.01 -12.65
C ALA A 129 1.27 -10.53 -12.44
N CYS A 130 1.77 -10.95 -11.28
CA CYS A 130 2.07 -12.35 -10.99
C CYS A 130 0.83 -13.08 -10.45
N ARG A 131 0.46 -14.17 -11.13
CA ARG A 131 -0.60 -15.09 -10.70
C ARG A 131 -0.05 -16.50 -10.73
N ILE A 132 0.11 -17.12 -9.57
CA ILE A 132 0.66 -18.47 -9.45
C ILE A 132 -0.28 -19.35 -8.63
N LEU A 133 -0.47 -20.58 -9.10
CA LEU A 133 -1.12 -21.65 -8.34
C LEU A 133 -0.24 -22.89 -8.36
N GLU A 134 0.09 -23.41 -7.18
CA GLU A 134 0.74 -24.69 -6.98
C GLU A 134 -0.12 -25.55 -6.06
N TYR A 135 -0.42 -26.76 -6.51
CA TYR A 135 -1.33 -27.71 -5.88
C TYR A 135 -1.08 -29.11 -6.49
N PRO A 136 -1.78 -30.18 -6.10
CA PRO A 136 -1.44 -31.55 -6.53
C PRO A 136 -1.41 -31.79 -8.05
N ARG A 137 -2.03 -30.93 -8.86
CA ARG A 137 -1.97 -31.02 -10.34
C ARG A 137 -0.70 -30.42 -10.95
N GLY A 138 0.11 -29.69 -10.18
CA GLY A 138 1.33 -29.03 -10.63
C GLY A 138 1.38 -27.54 -10.25
N ALA A 139 2.37 -26.85 -10.82
CA ALA A 139 2.56 -25.41 -10.68
C ALA A 139 2.15 -24.71 -12.00
N PHE A 140 1.36 -23.63 -11.89
CA PHE A 140 0.83 -22.88 -13.01
C PHE A 140 1.09 -21.38 -12.83
N ASN A 141 1.40 -20.66 -13.92
CA ASN A 141 1.66 -19.21 -13.93
C ASN A 141 0.85 -18.51 -15.03
N ASP A 142 0.10 -17.47 -14.65
CA ASP A 142 -0.64 -16.57 -15.55
C ASP A 142 -0.17 -15.13 -15.31
N GLY A 143 1.11 -14.95 -15.60
CA GLY A 143 1.84 -13.72 -15.43
C GLY A 143 3.13 -13.75 -16.23
N PRO A 144 3.90 -12.65 -16.20
CA PRO A 144 5.20 -12.57 -16.85
C PRO A 144 6.13 -13.73 -16.44
N ALA A 145 7.08 -14.10 -17.31
CA ALA A 145 8.00 -15.22 -17.08
C ALA A 145 8.82 -15.07 -15.79
N GLN A 146 9.13 -13.82 -15.38
CA GLN A 146 9.85 -13.53 -14.15
C GLN A 146 9.09 -13.86 -12.86
N CYS A 147 7.76 -14.04 -12.93
CA CYS A 147 6.98 -14.45 -11.76
C CYS A 147 7.29 -15.89 -11.34
N GLY A 148 7.65 -16.74 -12.29
CA GLY A 148 7.88 -18.16 -12.09
C GLY A 148 8.54 -18.78 -13.31
N PRO A 149 9.87 -18.67 -13.45
CA PRO A 149 10.58 -19.21 -14.61
C PRO A 149 10.43 -20.73 -14.65
N GLY A 150 10.02 -21.28 -15.79
CA GLY A 150 9.84 -22.72 -15.98
C GLY A 150 8.51 -23.29 -15.46
N ILE A 151 7.60 -22.44 -14.96
CA ILE A 151 6.24 -22.84 -14.58
C ILE A 151 5.34 -22.86 -15.83
N VAL A 152 4.46 -23.86 -15.95
CA VAL A 152 3.58 -23.99 -17.12
C VAL A 152 2.45 -22.94 -17.11
N PRO A 153 1.94 -22.53 -18.28
CA PRO A 153 0.76 -21.66 -18.34
C PRO A 153 -0.46 -22.29 -17.71
N PHE A 154 -1.40 -21.47 -17.25
CA PHE A 154 -2.69 -21.93 -16.75
C PHE A 154 -3.49 -22.69 -17.82
N ASP A 155 -3.97 -23.88 -17.47
CA ASP A 155 -5.07 -24.53 -18.17
C ASP A 155 -6.43 -24.05 -17.61
N ALA A 156 -7.53 -24.42 -18.26
CA ALA A 156 -8.87 -23.99 -17.87
C ALA A 156 -9.25 -24.39 -16.44
N GLN A 157 -8.81 -25.57 -15.99
CA GLN A 157 -9.11 -26.07 -14.65
C GLN A 157 -8.25 -25.37 -13.60
N ALA A 158 -6.95 -25.16 -13.85
CA ALA A 158 -6.08 -24.39 -12.99
C ALA A 158 -6.59 -22.94 -12.85
N ARG A 159 -7.14 -22.36 -13.92
CA ARG A 159 -7.74 -21.01 -13.88
C ARG A 159 -8.94 -20.99 -12.95
N ALA A 160 -9.87 -21.93 -13.15
CA ALA A 160 -11.04 -22.07 -12.30
C ALA A 160 -10.65 -22.28 -10.81
N ASP A 161 -9.66 -23.13 -10.53
CA ASP A 161 -9.21 -23.39 -9.17
C ASP A 161 -8.49 -22.19 -8.53
N PHE A 162 -7.71 -21.42 -9.31
CA PHE A 162 -7.13 -20.17 -8.84
C PHE A 162 -8.22 -19.13 -8.54
N ASP A 163 -9.19 -18.98 -9.44
CA ASP A 163 -10.29 -18.04 -9.26
C ASP A 163 -11.12 -18.41 -8.01
N ARG A 164 -11.28 -19.70 -7.69
CA ARG A 164 -11.93 -20.13 -6.43
C ARG A 164 -11.17 -19.70 -5.18
N VAL A 165 -9.84 -19.74 -5.20
CA VAL A 165 -9.01 -19.23 -4.08
C VAL A 165 -9.08 -17.71 -4.03
N THR A 166 -8.98 -17.03 -5.18
CA THR A 166 -9.11 -15.57 -5.28
C THR A 166 -10.46 -15.10 -4.73
N ASP A 167 -11.57 -15.71 -5.13
CA ASP A 167 -12.91 -15.40 -4.62
C ASP A 167 -13.00 -15.60 -3.10
N ALA A 168 -12.34 -16.64 -2.56
CA ALA A 168 -12.33 -16.90 -1.12
C ALA A 168 -11.54 -15.84 -0.34
N VAL A 169 -10.42 -15.37 -0.90
CA VAL A 169 -9.63 -14.26 -0.39
C VAL A 169 -10.43 -12.95 -0.45
N GLU A 170 -11.06 -12.64 -1.58
CA GLU A 170 -11.87 -11.42 -1.73
C GLU A 170 -13.05 -11.40 -0.76
N ARG A 171 -13.76 -12.53 -0.58
CA ARG A 171 -14.83 -12.66 0.42
C ARG A 171 -14.34 -12.54 1.86
N SER A 172 -13.06 -12.82 2.14
CA SER A 172 -12.49 -12.59 3.48
C SER A 172 -12.38 -11.10 3.82
N GLY A 173 -12.35 -10.23 2.80
CA GLY A 173 -12.14 -8.79 2.97
C GLY A 173 -10.74 -8.40 3.48
N LEU A 174 -9.83 -9.37 3.63
CA LEU A 174 -8.46 -9.13 4.06
C LEU A 174 -7.56 -8.88 2.84
N PRO A 175 -6.58 -7.98 2.96
CA PRO A 175 -5.64 -7.72 1.88
C PRO A 175 -4.59 -8.84 1.87
N VAL A 176 -4.87 -9.97 1.23
CA VAL A 176 -3.96 -11.12 1.13
C VAL A 176 -3.30 -11.14 -0.24
N ASP A 177 -1.98 -11.26 -0.29
CA ASP A 177 -1.24 -11.41 -1.54
C ASP A 177 -0.78 -12.85 -1.79
N ARG A 178 -0.57 -13.63 -0.72
CA ARG A 178 -0.06 -14.99 -0.82
C ARG A 178 -0.70 -15.92 0.21
N VAL A 179 -0.98 -17.14 -0.23
CA VAL A 179 -1.26 -18.28 0.63
C VAL A 179 -0.22 -19.35 0.35
N ARG A 180 0.40 -19.91 1.38
CA ARG A 180 1.41 -20.96 1.25
C ARG A 180 1.14 -22.06 2.26
N THR A 181 1.28 -23.31 1.83
CA THR A 181 1.23 -24.46 2.74
C THR A 181 2.60 -25.12 2.79
N SER A 182 3.19 -25.20 3.99
CA SER A 182 4.49 -25.84 4.19
C SER A 182 4.54 -26.51 5.55
N GLY A 183 5.02 -27.76 5.60
CA GLY A 183 5.13 -28.51 6.86
C GLY A 183 3.80 -28.68 7.60
N GLY A 184 2.68 -28.77 6.88
CA GLY A 184 1.33 -28.86 7.47
C GLY A 184 0.74 -27.53 7.95
N VAL A 185 1.48 -26.42 7.84
CA VAL A 185 1.03 -25.09 8.23
C VAL A 185 0.52 -24.32 7.03
N ILE A 186 -0.67 -23.71 7.16
CA ILE A 186 -1.20 -22.77 6.16
C ILE A 186 -0.84 -21.36 6.59
N TYR A 187 -0.04 -20.68 5.78
CA TYR A 187 0.34 -19.28 5.92
C TYR A 187 -0.51 -18.43 4.98
N VAL A 188 -1.14 -17.40 5.52
CA VAL A 188 -1.91 -16.40 4.78
C VAL A 188 -1.21 -15.06 4.97
N GLN A 189 -0.38 -14.70 4.00
CA GLN A 189 0.43 -13.49 4.01
C GLN A 189 -0.39 -12.29 3.57
N LEU A 190 -0.43 -11.28 4.42
CA LEU A 190 -1.06 -10.00 4.12
C LEU A 190 -0.22 -9.24 3.10
N ARG A 191 -0.88 -8.45 2.28
CA ARG A 191 -0.25 -7.40 1.48
C ARG A 191 0.35 -6.41 2.44
N ASP A 192 1.66 -6.43 2.54
CA ASP A 192 2.42 -5.45 3.27
C ASP A 192 3.33 -4.63 2.33
N ALA A 193 3.88 -3.55 2.86
CA ALA A 193 4.88 -2.72 2.20
C ALA A 193 6.18 -2.74 3.01
N SER A 194 6.34 -3.73 3.90
CA SER A 194 7.51 -3.81 4.74
C SER A 194 8.57 -4.59 3.98
N TRP A 195 9.63 -3.90 3.58
CA TRP A 195 10.83 -4.53 3.00
C TRP A 195 11.58 -5.45 3.98
N GLN A 196 11.18 -5.47 5.26
CA GLN A 196 11.89 -6.17 6.33
C GLN A 196 11.09 -7.33 6.91
N TYR A 197 9.77 -7.29 6.84
CA TYR A 197 8.93 -8.28 7.50
C TYR A 197 7.69 -8.62 6.67
N ASN A 198 7.40 -9.91 6.58
CA ASN A 198 6.10 -10.37 6.12
C ASN A 198 5.17 -10.58 7.32
N TYR A 199 3.91 -10.14 7.19
CA TYR A 199 2.88 -10.37 8.21
C TYR A 199 1.91 -11.45 7.76
N GLU A 200 1.80 -12.51 8.55
CA GLU A 200 1.05 -13.71 8.16
C GLU A 200 0.09 -14.16 9.27
N TYR A 201 -1.10 -14.59 8.88
CA TYR A 201 -1.93 -15.47 9.71
C TYR A 201 -1.54 -16.92 9.42
N ALA A 202 -1.28 -17.71 10.45
CA ALA A 202 -0.85 -19.09 10.32
C ALA A 202 -1.83 -20.05 11.01
N TYR A 203 -2.25 -21.10 10.31
CA TYR A 203 -3.10 -22.17 10.83
C TYR A 203 -2.32 -23.48 10.99
N LEU A 204 -2.20 -23.97 12.22
CA LEU A 204 -1.33 -25.07 12.65
C LEU A 204 -2.14 -26.27 13.16
N ALA A 205 -2.90 -26.92 12.27
CA ALA A 205 -3.89 -27.95 12.64
C ALA A 205 -3.35 -29.08 13.53
N ASP A 206 -2.12 -29.54 13.26
CA ASP A 206 -1.54 -30.75 13.85
C ASP A 206 -0.37 -30.46 14.78
N THR A 207 -0.06 -29.18 15.03
CA THR A 207 1.10 -28.77 15.82
C THR A 207 0.72 -27.78 16.92
N PRO A 208 0.87 -28.15 18.21
CA PRO A 208 0.52 -27.27 19.32
C PRO A 208 1.47 -26.09 19.49
N GLN A 209 2.59 -26.07 18.75
CA GLN A 209 3.62 -25.04 18.84
C GLN A 209 4.04 -24.57 17.44
N PRO A 210 4.34 -23.28 17.28
CA PRO A 210 4.88 -22.75 16.04
C PRO A 210 6.25 -23.34 15.73
N PRO A 211 6.62 -23.42 14.44
CA PRO A 211 7.99 -23.72 14.04
C PRO A 211 8.99 -22.80 14.76
N PRO A 212 10.21 -23.29 15.04
CA PRO A 212 11.24 -22.44 15.64
C PRO A 212 11.53 -21.24 14.74
N ALA A 213 11.69 -20.08 15.37
CA ALA A 213 12.11 -18.87 14.69
C ALA A 213 13.46 -19.07 14.00
N ARG A 214 13.56 -18.69 12.73
CA ARG A 214 14.81 -18.72 11.96
C ARG A 214 15.68 -17.50 12.26
N PHE A 215 15.05 -16.38 12.60
CA PHE A 215 15.72 -15.12 12.91
C PHE A 215 15.32 -14.58 14.30
N PRO A 216 16.21 -13.87 15.00
CA PRO A 216 15.92 -13.27 16.31
C PRO A 216 14.73 -12.30 16.32
N GLU A 217 14.32 -11.79 15.17
CA GLU A 217 13.24 -10.82 14.99
C GLU A 217 11.89 -11.49 14.67
N GLU A 218 11.87 -12.77 14.30
CA GLU A 218 10.62 -13.49 14.02
C GLU A 218 9.80 -13.66 15.30
N ARG A 219 8.49 -13.41 15.20
CA ARG A 219 7.59 -13.49 16.36
C ARG A 219 6.34 -14.26 15.99
N TRP A 220 5.98 -15.20 16.86
CA TRP A 220 4.73 -15.94 16.81
C TRP A 220 3.87 -15.52 17.99
N THR A 221 2.65 -15.08 17.74
CA THR A 221 1.68 -14.73 18.78
C THR A 221 0.43 -15.56 18.61
N HIS A 222 0.06 -16.32 19.64
CA HIS A 222 -1.14 -17.14 19.61
C HIS A 222 -2.38 -16.24 19.56
N ILE A 223 -3.37 -16.60 18.74
CA ILE A 223 -4.64 -15.89 18.64
C ILE A 223 -5.75 -16.72 19.30
N ARG A 224 -6.11 -17.86 18.69
CA ARG A 224 -7.16 -18.78 19.17
C ARG A 224 -7.07 -20.13 18.46
N GLY A 225 -7.39 -21.22 19.17
CA GLY A 225 -7.32 -22.57 18.60
C GLY A 225 -5.96 -22.81 17.95
N ASP A 226 -5.96 -23.20 16.68
CA ASP A 226 -4.73 -23.45 15.92
C ASP A 226 -4.23 -22.22 15.13
N TRP A 227 -4.81 -21.04 15.35
CA TRP A 227 -4.45 -19.81 14.66
C TRP A 227 -3.43 -18.97 15.43
N TRP A 228 -2.42 -18.52 14.69
CA TRP A 228 -1.32 -17.69 15.16
C TRP A 228 -1.13 -16.49 14.23
N PHE A 229 -0.63 -15.39 14.78
CA PHE A 229 -0.08 -14.29 14.02
C PHE A 229 1.45 -14.45 13.95
N HIS A 230 2.00 -14.41 12.75
CA HIS A 230 3.42 -14.60 12.49
C HIS A 230 3.99 -13.34 11.83
N ARG A 231 4.99 -12.74 12.48
CA ARG A 231 5.87 -11.74 11.86
C ARG A 231 7.13 -12.47 11.39
N ALA A 232 7.19 -12.75 10.09
CA ALA A 232 8.35 -13.35 9.44
C ALA A 232 9.36 -12.28 9.02
N HIS A 233 10.64 -12.61 8.94
CA HIS A 233 11.59 -11.76 8.23
C HIS A 233 11.33 -11.85 6.72
N ASP A 234 11.47 -10.75 5.98
CA ASP A 234 11.43 -10.78 4.51
C ASP A 234 12.78 -11.29 3.98
N ASP A 235 12.74 -12.23 3.03
CA ASP A 235 13.92 -12.95 2.48
C ASP A 235 14.61 -12.18 1.34
#